data_AF-A0A525VVR3-F1
#
_entry.id   AF-A0A525VVR3-F1
#
_cell.length_a   1.000
_cell.length_b   1.000
_cell.length_c   1.000
_cell.angle_alpha   90.00
_cell.angle_beta   90.00
_cell.angle_gamma   90.00
#
_symmetry.space_group_name_H-M   'P 1'
#
loop_
_entity.id
_entity.type
_entity.pdbx_description
1 polymer ?
#
loop_
_entity_poly.entity_id
_entity_poly.type
_entity_poly.pdbx_seq_one_letter_code
_entity_poly.pdbx_strand_id
1 'polypeptide(L)'
;MDTQIKIIDVTGPYREPHEQVFSYDYSIQRASWATAQAVRVKVSIPDELDVLRGKIFGAVAGTPGQQLIISKCLSRHIADEKIRIAEADSMLSERRDTVVAPYTGPLVHLFPRLDTWAAEQRDALRAEIKTLVGL
;
A
#
# COMPACT_ATOMS: atom_id res chain seq x y z
N MET A 1 8.69 -26.18 1.85
CA MET A 1 9.44 -25.30 0.92
C MET A 1 9.08 -23.89 1.28
N ASP A 2 10.08 -23.07 1.60
CA ASP A 2 9.86 -21.69 2.04
C ASP A 2 9.39 -20.85 0.85
N THR A 3 8.08 -20.70 0.72
CA THR A 3 7.44 -20.07 -0.44
C THR A 3 7.23 -18.57 -0.16
N GLN A 4 7.59 -18.09 1.02
CA GLN A 4 7.33 -16.74 1.46
C GLN A 4 8.16 -15.72 0.64
N ILE A 5 7.50 -14.71 0.09
CA ILE A 5 8.18 -13.58 -0.55
C ILE A 5 8.89 -12.74 0.51
N LYS A 6 10.08 -12.26 0.18
CA LYS A 6 10.81 -11.26 0.96
C LYS A 6 10.87 -9.96 0.17
N ILE A 7 10.44 -8.86 0.78
CA ILE A 7 10.63 -7.52 0.23
C ILE A 7 12.08 -7.11 0.51
N ILE A 8 12.86 -6.87 -0.54
CA ILE A 8 14.28 -6.49 -0.47
C ILE A 8 14.43 -4.99 -0.40
N ASP A 9 13.71 -4.28 -1.25
CA ASP A 9 13.76 -2.82 -1.32
C ASP A 9 12.41 -2.28 -1.78
N VAL A 10 12.12 -1.04 -1.38
CA VAL A 10 10.94 -0.34 -1.85
C VAL A 10 11.19 1.14 -2.05
N THR A 11 10.83 1.62 -3.24
CA THR A 11 11.05 3.02 -3.65
C THR A 11 9.72 3.72 -3.93
N GLY A 12 9.64 5.02 -3.62
CA GLY A 12 8.44 5.86 -3.79
C GLY A 12 8.10 6.73 -2.57
N PRO A 13 6.91 7.37 -2.52
CA PRO A 13 5.87 7.35 -3.54
C PRO A 13 6.26 8.16 -4.77
N TYR A 14 5.94 7.63 -5.96
CA TYR A 14 5.92 8.38 -7.20
C TYR A 14 4.51 8.87 -7.49
N ARG A 15 4.36 10.10 -7.97
CA ARG A 15 3.09 10.58 -8.50
C ARG A 15 3.02 10.24 -9.99
N GLU A 16 2.10 9.38 -10.37
CA GLU A 16 1.95 9.01 -11.78
C GLU A 16 1.35 10.19 -12.58
N PRO A 17 1.90 10.52 -13.76
CA PRO A 17 1.32 11.54 -14.63
C PRO A 17 -0.11 11.16 -15.03
N HIS A 18 -1.02 12.14 -15.05
CA HIS A 18 -2.42 11.99 -15.48
C HIS A 18 -3.28 11.01 -14.67
N GLU A 19 -2.75 10.41 -13.60
CA GLU A 19 -3.49 9.52 -12.71
C GLU A 19 -3.55 10.10 -11.29
N GLN A 20 -4.66 9.88 -10.59
CA GLN A 20 -4.79 10.24 -9.17
C GLN A 20 -4.30 9.10 -8.28
N VAL A 21 -3.08 8.61 -8.54
CA VAL A 21 -2.50 7.46 -7.82
C VAL A 21 -1.08 7.78 -7.33
N PHE A 22 -0.70 7.14 -6.23
CA PHE A 22 0.69 7.00 -5.83
C PHE A 22 1.22 5.62 -6.23
N SER A 23 2.43 5.56 -6.77
CA SER A 23 3.10 4.32 -7.12
C SER A 23 4.28 4.03 -6.20
N TYR A 24 4.47 2.75 -5.91
CA TYR A 24 5.63 2.24 -5.19
C TYR A 24 6.21 1.06 -5.97
N ASP A 25 7.52 1.06 -6.15
CA ASP A 25 8.23 -0.04 -6.81
C ASP A 25 8.88 -0.91 -5.74
N TYR A 26 8.45 -2.17 -5.68
CA TYR A 26 8.95 -3.19 -4.77
C TYR A 26 9.90 -4.11 -5.51
N SER A 27 11.04 -4.39 -4.88
CA SER A 27 11.91 -5.50 -5.26
C SER A 27 11.59 -6.68 -4.35
N ILE A 28 10.93 -7.72 -4.88
CA ILE A 28 10.58 -8.93 -4.12
C ILE A 28 11.48 -10.09 -4.51
N GLN A 29 11.86 -10.92 -3.55
CA GLN A 29 12.67 -12.11 -3.75
C GLN A 29 11.95 -13.34 -3.20
N ARG A 30 11.96 -14.43 -3.96
CA ARG A 30 11.64 -15.77 -3.46
C ARG A 30 12.89 -16.64 -3.44
N ALA A 31 12.92 -17.62 -2.54
CA ALA A 31 13.99 -18.61 -2.50
C ALA A 31 14.10 -19.43 -3.81
N SER A 32 12.98 -19.63 -4.51
CA SER A 32 12.92 -20.35 -5.78
C SER A 32 13.41 -19.57 -6.99
N TRP A 33 13.66 -18.26 -6.87
CA TRP A 33 14.06 -17.42 -8.00
C TRP A 33 15.52 -17.01 -7.92
N ALA A 34 16.19 -16.98 -9.08
CA ALA A 34 17.60 -16.60 -9.16
C ALA A 34 17.86 -15.11 -8.85
N THR A 35 16.88 -14.23 -9.07
CA THR A 35 16.99 -12.79 -8.78
C THR A 35 15.67 -12.22 -8.29
N ALA A 36 15.71 -11.01 -7.75
CA ALA A 36 14.53 -10.27 -7.36
C ALA A 36 13.69 -9.89 -8.59
N GLN A 37 12.40 -9.67 -8.34
CA GLN A 37 11.39 -9.25 -9.30
C GLN A 37 10.85 -7.89 -8.90
N ALA A 38 10.59 -7.04 -9.90
CA ALA A 38 9.96 -5.75 -9.69
C ALA A 38 8.43 -5.91 -9.65
N VAL A 39 7.80 -5.32 -8.65
CA VAL A 39 6.34 -5.21 -8.53
C VAL A 39 5.99 -3.75 -8.27
N ARG A 40 5.20 -3.16 -9.17
CA ARG A 40 4.67 -1.80 -8.96
C ARG A 40 3.32 -1.88 -8.29
N VAL A 41 3.14 -1.18 -7.18
CA VAL A 41 1.85 -1.05 -6.52
C VAL A 41 1.32 0.35 -6.71
N LYS A 42 0.14 0.46 -7.29
CA LYS A 42 -0.61 1.70 -7.43
C LYS A 42 -1.64 1.81 -6.31
N VAL A 43 -1.66 2.95 -5.64
CA VAL A 43 -2.63 3.31 -4.59
C VAL A 43 -3.45 4.48 -5.11
N SER A 44 -4.75 4.27 -5.33
CA SER A 44 -5.67 5.36 -5.69
C SER A 44 -5.83 6.31 -4.52
N ILE A 45 -5.65 7.60 -4.80
CA ILE A 45 -5.85 8.65 -3.82
C ILE A 45 -7.35 8.75 -3.46
N PRO A 46 -8.27 8.96 -4.41
CA PRO A 46 -9.69 9.10 -4.07
C PRO A 46 -10.33 7.80 -3.58
N ASP A 47 -9.94 6.64 -4.13
CA ASP A 47 -10.69 5.40 -3.90
C ASP A 47 -10.11 4.53 -2.77
N GLU A 48 -8.82 4.68 -2.46
CA GLU A 48 -8.17 3.87 -1.42
C GLU A 48 -7.65 4.75 -0.28
N LEU A 49 -6.74 5.67 -0.57
CA LEU A 49 -6.08 6.47 0.46
C LEU A 49 -7.06 7.36 1.23
N ASP A 50 -7.86 8.15 0.54
CA ASP A 50 -8.76 9.11 1.18
C ASP A 50 -9.89 8.39 1.95
N VAL A 51 -10.38 7.27 1.42
CA VAL A 51 -11.38 6.41 2.08
C VAL A 51 -10.83 5.84 3.38
N LEU A 52 -9.67 5.20 3.33
CA LEU A 52 -9.06 4.56 4.50
C LEU A 52 -8.56 5.61 5.50
N ARG A 53 -8.04 6.74 5.04
CA ARG A 53 -7.68 7.88 5.89
C ARG A 53 -8.88 8.38 6.67
N GLY A 54 -10.02 8.57 6.01
CA GLY A 54 -11.26 9.00 6.66
C GLY A 54 -11.74 8.01 7.72
N LYS A 55 -11.62 6.70 7.46
CA LYS A 55 -11.96 5.65 8.44
C LYS A 55 -10.99 5.61 9.63
N ILE A 56 -9.70 5.79 9.37
CA ILE A 56 -8.68 5.74 10.42
C ILE A 56 -8.71 7.03 11.24
N PHE A 57 -8.74 8.22 10.65
CA PHE A 57 -8.56 9.47 11.39
C PHE A 57 -9.86 10.26 11.64
N GLY A 58 -10.96 9.93 10.96
CA GLY A 58 -12.18 10.72 11.02
C GLY A 58 -12.01 12.08 10.34
N ALA A 59 -12.48 13.16 10.98
CA ALA A 59 -12.35 14.51 10.45
C ALA A 59 -10.86 14.92 10.33
N VAL A 60 -10.55 15.64 9.24
CA VAL A 60 -9.19 16.08 8.87
C VAL A 60 -8.52 16.81 10.04
N ALA A 61 -7.54 16.15 10.68
CA ALA A 61 -6.80 16.70 11.81
C ALA A 61 -5.36 17.03 11.41
N GLY A 62 -4.96 18.30 11.59
CA GLY A 62 -3.59 18.76 11.38
C GLY A 62 -3.41 19.77 10.25
N THR A 63 -2.22 20.38 10.20
CA THR A 63 -1.83 21.36 9.18
C THR A 63 -1.65 20.69 7.80
N PRO A 64 -1.63 21.46 6.69
CA PRO A 64 -1.37 20.89 5.37
C PRO A 64 -0.08 20.05 5.28
N GLY A 65 0.98 20.46 5.99
CA GLY A 65 2.22 19.69 6.08
C GLY A 65 2.04 18.35 6.80
N GLN A 66 1.29 18.34 7.90
CA GLN A 66 0.95 17.11 8.61
C GLN A 66 0.07 16.19 7.74
N GLN A 67 -0.89 16.74 7.00
CA GLN A 67 -1.72 15.97 6.06
C GLN A 67 -0.88 15.27 4.98
N LEU A 68 0.17 15.93 4.48
CA LEU A 68 1.10 15.32 3.52
C LEU A 68 1.88 14.15 4.12
N ILE A 69 2.38 14.30 5.36
CA ILE A 69 3.10 13.23 6.07
C ILE A 69 2.16 12.05 6.35
N ILE A 70 0.95 12.32 6.85
CA ILE A 70 -0.10 11.33 7.08
C ILE A 70 -0.39 10.57 5.79
N SER A 71 -0.62 11.29 4.70
CA SER A 71 -0.96 10.69 3.40
C SER A 71 0.17 9.80 2.89
N LYS A 72 1.43 10.24 3.00
CA LYS A 72 2.62 9.47 2.58
C LYS A 72 2.82 8.21 3.43
N CYS A 73 2.66 8.31 4.74
CA CYS A 73 2.76 7.18 5.67
C CYS A 73 1.65 6.16 5.39
N LEU A 74 0.41 6.61 5.27
CA LEU A 74 -0.72 5.72 5.03
C LEU A 74 -0.68 5.09 3.65
N SER A 75 -0.31 5.83 2.59
CA SER A 75 -0.17 5.25 1.24
C SER A 75 0.93 4.19 1.18
N ARG A 76 1.99 4.33 1.99
CA ARG A 76 3.05 3.33 2.13
C ARG A 76 2.51 2.03 2.72
N HIS A 77 1.83 2.12 3.87
CA HIS A 77 1.23 0.97 4.54
C HIS A 77 0.15 0.28 3.70
N ILE A 78 -0.67 1.06 2.98
CA ILE A 78 -1.62 0.50 2.02
C ILE A 78 -0.88 -0.30 0.95
N ALA A 79 0.19 0.26 0.37
CA ALA A 79 0.95 -0.45 -0.65
C ALA A 79 1.57 -1.76 -0.10
N ASP A 80 2.04 -1.76 1.14
CA ASP A 80 2.60 -2.94 1.82
C ASP A 80 1.54 -4.03 2.03
N GLU A 81 0.34 -3.65 2.43
CA GLU A 81 -0.78 -4.58 2.55
C GLU A 81 -1.20 -5.13 1.18
N LYS A 82 -1.23 -4.29 0.15
CA LYS A 82 -1.56 -4.73 -1.22
C LYS A 82 -0.58 -5.77 -1.77
N ILE A 83 0.71 -5.71 -1.42
CA ILE A 83 1.67 -6.78 -1.73
C ILE A 83 1.28 -8.08 -1.04
N ARG A 84 0.91 -8.03 0.25
CA ARG A 84 0.49 -9.22 1.01
C ARG A 84 -0.79 -9.84 0.46
N ILE A 85 -1.75 -9.01 0.06
CA ILE A 85 -2.98 -9.47 -0.61
C ILE A 85 -2.66 -10.10 -1.97
N ALA A 86 -1.85 -9.43 -2.79
CA ALA A 86 -1.45 -9.94 -4.11
C ALA A 86 -0.69 -11.28 -4.01
N GLU A 87 0.15 -11.43 -2.99
CA GLU A 87 0.81 -12.70 -2.69
C GLU A 87 -0.19 -13.80 -2.33
N ALA A 88 -1.11 -13.51 -1.40
CA ALA A 88 -2.12 -14.46 -0.96
C ALA A 88 -3.04 -14.91 -2.11
N ASP A 89 -3.30 -14.04 -3.08
CA ASP A 89 -4.11 -14.34 -4.26
C ASP A 89 -3.30 -14.93 -5.42
N SER A 90 -2.05 -15.34 -5.15
CA SER A 90 -1.14 -15.95 -6.12
C SER A 90 -0.85 -15.06 -7.35
N MET A 91 -1.10 -13.75 -7.26
CA MET A 91 -0.81 -12.80 -8.33
C MET A 91 0.70 -12.66 -8.59
N LEU A 92 1.50 -12.96 -7.56
CA LEU A 92 2.97 -12.88 -7.57
C LEU A 92 3.62 -14.27 -7.62
N SER A 93 2.88 -15.30 -8.01
CA SER A 93 3.36 -16.69 -8.07
C SER A 93 4.37 -16.91 -9.21
N GLU A 94 4.22 -16.16 -10.30
CA GLU A 94 5.10 -16.19 -11.46
C GLU A 94 6.11 -15.04 -11.44
N ARG A 95 7.31 -15.32 -11.97
CA ARG A 95 8.36 -14.32 -12.11
C ARG A 95 8.10 -13.44 -13.34
N ARG A 96 7.34 -12.36 -13.16
CA ARG A 96 7.02 -11.38 -14.21
C ARG A 96 6.75 -9.99 -13.64
N ASP A 97 7.16 -8.94 -14.35
CA ASP A 97 6.86 -7.57 -13.91
C ASP A 97 5.35 -7.41 -13.75
N THR A 98 4.92 -7.10 -12.53
CA THR A 98 3.51 -7.10 -12.14
C THR A 98 3.14 -5.73 -11.61
N VAL A 99 2.01 -5.20 -12.11
CA VAL A 99 1.41 -3.99 -11.57
C VAL A 99 0.18 -4.38 -10.74
N VAL A 100 0.23 -4.13 -9.44
CA VAL A 100 -0.94 -4.21 -8.56
C VAL A 100 -1.70 -2.90 -8.71
N ALA A 101 -2.75 -2.93 -9.55
CA ALA A 101 -3.59 -1.77 -9.81
C ALA A 101 -4.40 -1.36 -8.57
N PRO A 102 -5.00 -0.14 -8.57
CA PRO A 102 -5.97 0.24 -7.55
C PRO A 102 -7.10 -0.79 -7.42
N TYR A 103 -7.62 -0.99 -6.21
CA TYR A 103 -8.74 -1.89 -5.97
C TYR A 103 -10.08 -1.25 -6.37
N THR A 104 -10.16 -0.90 -7.64
CA THR A 104 -11.34 -0.38 -8.32
C THR A 104 -11.62 -1.23 -9.56
N GLY A 105 -12.80 -1.04 -10.16
CA GLY A 105 -13.19 -1.78 -11.37
C GLY A 105 -13.01 -3.30 -11.19
N PRO A 106 -12.16 -3.97 -11.99
CA PRO A 106 -11.94 -5.42 -11.87
C PRO A 106 -11.41 -5.90 -10.51
N LEU A 107 -10.63 -5.08 -9.80
CA LEU A 107 -10.01 -5.45 -8.52
C LEU A 107 -10.80 -4.97 -7.29
N VAL A 108 -12.02 -4.43 -7.48
CA VAL A 108 -12.85 -3.92 -6.37
C VAL A 108 -13.14 -4.97 -5.29
N HIS A 109 -13.19 -6.24 -5.68
CA HIS A 109 -13.41 -7.36 -4.77
C HIS A 109 -12.27 -7.58 -3.75
N LEU A 110 -11.10 -6.98 -3.97
CA LEU A 110 -9.97 -7.01 -3.04
C LEU A 110 -10.00 -5.89 -2.00
N PHE A 111 -10.75 -4.81 -2.26
CA PHE A 111 -10.87 -3.69 -1.35
C PHE A 111 -11.38 -4.07 0.06
N PRO A 112 -12.37 -4.98 0.23
CA PRO A 112 -12.80 -5.41 1.56
C PRO A 112 -11.70 -5.98 2.45
N ARG A 113 -10.68 -6.64 1.86
CA ARG A 113 -9.53 -7.16 2.61
C ARG A 113 -8.65 -6.02 3.12
N LEU A 114 -8.40 -5.03 2.27
CA LEU A 114 -7.67 -3.83 2.64
C LEU A 114 -8.43 -3.01 3.71
N ASP A 115 -9.76 -2.95 3.61
CA ASP A 115 -10.60 -2.28 4.60
C ASP A 115 -10.57 -2.97 5.96
N THR A 116 -10.61 -4.30 5.97
CA THR A 116 -10.49 -5.11 7.18
C THR A 116 -9.13 -4.88 7.85
N TRP A 117 -8.05 -4.94 7.08
CA TRP A 117 -6.71 -4.62 7.57
C TRP A 117 -6.62 -3.22 8.17
N ALA A 118 -7.21 -2.21 7.53
CA ALA A 118 -7.18 -0.84 8.03
C ALA A 118 -7.94 -0.69 9.34
N ALA A 119 -9.04 -1.43 9.54
CA ALA A 119 -9.76 -1.48 10.80
C ALA A 119 -8.93 -2.13 11.91
N GLU A 120 -8.24 -3.22 11.61
CA GLU A 120 -7.36 -3.94 12.55
C GLU A 120 -6.12 -3.11 12.94
N GLN A 121 -5.50 -2.43 11.98
CA GLN A 121 -4.30 -1.61 12.21
C GLN A 121 -4.60 -0.19 12.66
N ARG A 122 -5.88 0.18 12.80
CA ARG A 122 -6.31 1.57 13.03
C ARG A 122 -5.56 2.24 14.18
N ASP A 123 -5.49 1.58 15.33
CA ASP A 123 -4.92 2.18 16.54
C ASP A 123 -3.39 2.22 16.48
N ALA A 124 -2.76 1.24 15.83
CA ALA A 124 -1.32 1.24 15.56
C ALA A 124 -0.92 2.35 14.59
N LEU A 125 -1.63 2.49 13.46
CA LEU A 125 -1.39 3.53 12.45
C LEU A 125 -1.62 4.93 13.05
N ARG A 126 -2.64 5.09 13.90
CA ARG A 126 -2.85 6.35 14.64
C ARG A 126 -1.68 6.69 15.55
N ALA A 127 -1.17 5.71 16.30
CA ALA A 127 -0.05 5.92 17.21
C ALA A 127 1.23 6.30 16.45
N GLU A 128 1.56 5.56 15.39
CA GLU A 128 2.71 5.84 14.53
C GLU A 128 2.62 7.24 13.92
N ILE A 129 1.46 7.60 13.36
CA ILE A 129 1.25 8.90 12.75
C ILE A 129 1.36 10.03 13.78
N LYS A 130 0.79 9.88 14.97
CA LYS A 130 0.96 10.86 16.06
C LYS A 130 2.44 11.10 16.37
N THR A 131 3.24 10.04 16.47
CA THR A 131 4.69 10.15 16.65
C THR A 131 5.36 10.88 15.48
N LEU A 132 4.96 10.58 14.24
CA LEU A 132 5.55 11.20 13.04
C LEU A 132 5.24 12.69 12.91
N VAL A 133 4.02 13.12 13.25
CA VAL A 133 3.58 14.51 13.08
C VAL A 133 3.62 15.35 14.35
N GLY A 134 4.05 14.76 15.48
CA GLY A 134 4.18 15.43 16.78
C GLY A 134 2.84 15.82 17.41
N LEU A 135 1.80 14.99 17.24
CA LEU A 135 0.45 15.20 17.80
C LEU A 135 0.22 14.40 19.09
#